data_AF-A0A9E0FA04-F1
#
_entry.id   AF-A0A9E0FA04-F1
#
_cell.length_a   1.000
_cell.length_b   1.000
_cell.length_c   1.000
_cell.angle_alpha   90.00
_cell.angle_beta   90.00
_cell.angle_gamma   90.00
#
_symmetry.space_group_name_H-M   'P 1'
#
loop_
_entity.id
_entity.type
_entity.pdbx_description
1 polymer ?
#
loop_
_entity_poly.entity_id
_entity_poly.type
_entity_poly.pdbx_seq_one_letter_code
_entity_poly.pdbx_strand_id
1 'polypeptide(L)' 'MFALKDYITSEDIKNLRKNLGLTQKEFASLVGTSKPTIERWEKENAKITGPIVLLSKMINDYPDYVNRLIIPEKEF' A
#
# COMPACT_ATOMS: atom_id res chain seq x y z
N MET A 1 -12.60 -20.97 -2.88
CA MET A 1 -12.34 -19.97 -1.83
C MET A 1 -10.85 -19.65 -1.83
N PHE A 2 -10.45 -18.39 -1.67
CA PHE A 2 -9.04 -17.99 -1.61
C PHE A 2 -8.63 -17.75 -0.16
N ALA A 3 -7.37 -18.03 0.20
CA ALA A 3 -6.83 -17.80 1.53
C ALA A 3 -6.43 -16.32 1.71
N LEU A 4 -7.42 -15.43 1.69
CA LEU A 4 -7.26 -13.99 1.90
C LEU A 4 -7.99 -13.56 3.17
N LYS A 5 -7.40 -12.61 3.91
CA LYS A 5 -8.11 -11.94 5.01
C LYS A 5 -9.28 -11.13 4.44
N ASP A 6 -10.32 -10.90 5.25
CA ASP A 6 -11.44 -10.03 4.83
C ASP A 6 -11.07 -8.54 4.88
N TYR A 7 -10.07 -8.19 5.69
CA TYR A 7 -9.59 -6.82 5.90
C TYR A 7 -8.11 -6.78 6.27
N ILE A 8 -7.54 -5.59 6.17
CA ILE A 8 -6.25 -5.21 6.77
C ILE A 8 -6.46 -4.04 7.74
N THR A 9 -5.53 -3.87 8.66
CA THR A 9 -5.58 -2.82 9.68
C THR A 9 -4.86 -1.55 9.21
N SER A 10 -5.11 -0.45 9.90
CA SER A 10 -4.30 0.78 9.79
C SER A 10 -2.80 0.52 9.91
N GLU A 11 -2.42 -0.36 10.83
CA GLU A 11 -1.01 -0.69 11.10
C GLU A 11 -0.40 -1.52 9.96
N ASP A 12 -1.16 -2.46 9.39
CA ASP A 12 -0.73 -3.23 8.21
C ASP A 12 -0.39 -2.29 7.02
N ILE A 13 -1.26 -1.33 6.73
CA ILE A 13 -1.05 -0.33 5.67
C ILE A 13 0.18 0.52 5.96
N LYS A 14 0.29 1.04 7.18
CA LYS A 14 1.39 1.92 7.59
C LYS A 14 2.73 1.21 7.52
N ASN A 15 2.79 -0.04 7.97
CA ASN A 15 4.00 -0.84 7.94
C ASN A 15 4.38 -1.24 6.52
N LEU A 16 3.42 -1.66 5.69
CA LEU A 16 3.67 -1.95 4.27
C LEU A 16 4.30 -0.74 3.58
N ARG A 17 3.71 0.45 3.74
CA ARG A 17 4.24 1.68 3.15
C ARG A 17 5.65 1.99 3.64
N LYS A 18 5.88 1.93 4.95
CA LYS A 18 7.19 2.23 5.56
C LYS A 18 8.26 1.24 5.11
N ASN A 19 7.92 -0.05 4.99
CA ASN A 19 8.83 -1.08 4.52
C ASN A 19 9.27 -0.86 3.07
N LEU A 20 8.41 -0.25 2.25
CA LEU A 20 8.75 0.17 0.89
C LEU A 20 9.50 1.52 0.84
N GLY A 21 9.70 2.21 1.97
CA GLY A 21 10.35 3.52 2.01
C GLY A 21 9.53 4.66 1.40
N LEU A 22 8.22 4.49 1.21
CA LEU A 22 7.39 5.44 0.49
C LEU A 22 6.71 6.48 1.39
N THR A 23 6.55 7.70 0.87
CA THR A 23 5.64 8.70 1.42
C THR A 23 4.18 8.27 1.25
N GLN A 24 3.26 8.88 2.01
CA GLN A 24 1.83 8.61 1.85
C GLN A 24 1.31 8.94 0.44
N LYS A 25 1.90 9.94 -0.23
CA LYS A 25 1.52 10.33 -1.59
C LYS A 25 1.97 9.30 -2.62
N GLU A 26 3.21 8.83 -2.52
CA GLU A 26 3.74 7.78 -3.42
C GLU A 26 3.01 6.46 -3.21
N PHE A 27 2.76 6.09 -1.96
CA PHE A 27 1.99 4.88 -1.68
C PHE A 27 0.55 4.96 -2.19
N ALA A 28 -0.11 6.12 -2.03
CA ALA A 28 -1.43 6.34 -2.62
C ALA A 28 -1.42 6.16 -4.15
N SER A 29 -0.39 6.68 -4.82
CA SER A 29 -0.19 6.49 -6.26
C SER A 29 0.00 5.01 -6.62
N LEU A 30 0.85 4.29 -5.87
CA LEU A 30 1.13 2.87 -6.08
C LEU A 30 -0.14 2.01 -5.98
N VAL A 31 -0.99 2.29 -4.98
CA VAL A 31 -2.19 1.49 -4.70
C VAL A 31 -3.46 2.03 -5.35
N GLY A 32 -3.34 3.05 -6.22
CA GLY A 32 -4.45 3.59 -7.00
C GLY A 32 -5.52 4.31 -6.17
N THR A 33 -5.12 5.04 -5.12
CA THR A 33 -6.03 5.79 -4.26
C THR A 33 -5.54 7.22 -4.00
N SER A 34 -6.27 7.99 -3.19
CA SER A 34 -5.90 9.36 -2.83
C SER A 34 -5.03 9.43 -1.57
N LYS A 35 -4.14 10.42 -1.47
CA LYS A 35 -3.37 10.67 -0.24
C LYS A 35 -4.27 10.85 1.01
N PRO A 36 -5.38 11.63 0.96
CA PRO A 36 -6.31 11.73 2.10
C PRO A 36 -6.89 10.38 2.53
N THR A 37 -7.11 9.45 1.59
CA THR A 37 -7.57 8.09 1.92
C THR A 37 -6.51 7.33 2.72
N ILE A 38 -5.23 7.40 2.31
CA ILE A 38 -4.13 6.79 3.07
C ILE A 38 -3.97 7.43 4.44
N GLU A 39 -4.03 8.76 4.55
CA GLU A 39 -3.97 9.47 5.84
C GLU A 39 -5.07 9.03 6.79
N ARG A 40 -6.31 8.94 6.30
CA ARG A 40 -7.46 8.46 7.07
C ARG A 40 -7.24 7.02 7.54
N TRP A 41 -6.84 6.14 6.61
CA TRP A 41 -6.55 4.74 6.92
C TRP A 41 -5.46 4.58 7.98
N GLU A 42 -4.38 5.36 7.95
CA GLU A 42 -3.30 5.26 8.92
C GLU A 42 -3.60 5.91 10.28
N LYS A 43 -4.63 6.76 10.37
CA LYS A 43 -4.99 7.50 11.58
C LYS A 43 -6.10 6.83 12.40
N GLU A 44 -7.14 6.31 11.76
CA GLU A 44 -8.42 6.02 12.43
C GLU A 44 -8.53 4.61 13.06
N ASN A 45 -7.43 3.85 13.14
CA ASN A 45 -7.46 2.45 13.60
C ASN A 45 -8.58 1.63 12.93
N ALA A 46 -8.72 1.81 11.62
CA ALA A 46 -9.82 1.31 10.81
C ALA A 46 -9.56 -0.11 10.31
N LYS A 47 -10.65 -0.87 10.11
CA LYS A 47 -10.64 -2.07 9.27
C LYS A 47 -10.85 -1.66 7.82
N ILE A 48 -9.90 -2.00 6.97
CA ILE A 48 -9.86 -1.58 5.57
C ILE A 48 -10.12 -2.81 4.70
N THR A 49 -11.17 -2.74 3.89
CA THR A 49 -11.64 -3.84 3.04
C THR A 49 -11.49 -3.52 1.56
N GLY A 50 -11.76 -4.50 0.71
CA GLY A 50 -11.76 -4.33 -0.75
C GLY A 50 -10.44 -4.73 -1.41
N PRO A 51 -10.20 -4.28 -2.66
CA PRO A 51 -9.07 -4.73 -3.48
C PRO A 51 -7.69 -4.52 -2.84
N ILE A 52 -7.56 -3.52 -1.96
CA ILE A 52 -6.33 -3.24 -1.24
C ILE A 52 -5.87 -4.42 -0.38
N VAL A 53 -6.78 -5.26 0.12
CA VAL A 53 -6.42 -6.44 0.92
C VAL A 53 -5.63 -7.44 0.09
N LEU A 54 -6.09 -7.70 -1.14
CA LEU A 54 -5.37 -8.56 -2.08
C LEU A 54 -4.06 -7.91 -2.52
N LEU A 55 -4.09 -6.62 -2.86
CA LEU A 55 -2.91 -5.89 -3.32
C LEU A 55 -1.81 -5.86 -2.25
N SER A 56 -2.16 -5.58 -0.99
CA SER A 56 -1.23 -5.63 0.14
C SER A 56 -0.63 -7.02 0.32
N LYS A 57 -1.39 -8.10 0.10
CA LYS A 57 -0.83 -9.45 0.09
C LYS A 57 0.18 -9.62 -1.05
N MET A 58 -0.18 -9.23 -2.27
CA MET A 58 0.71 -9.37 -3.44
C MET A 58 2.02 -8.58 -3.26
N ILE A 59 1.95 -7.37 -2.72
CA ILE A 59 3.15 -6.55 -2.47
C ILE A 59 4.01 -7.16 -1.37
N ASN A 60 3.42 -7.69 -0.29
CA ASN A 60 4.19 -8.38 0.75
C ASN A 60 4.86 -9.66 0.25
N ASP A 61 4.18 -10.42 -0.60
CA ASP A 61 4.72 -11.66 -1.17
C ASP A 61 5.80 -11.39 -2.24
N TYR A 62 5.73 -10.24 -2.93
CA TYR A 62 6.63 -9.87 -4.04
C TYR A 62 7.06 -8.39 -3.99
N PRO A 63 7.82 -7.95 -2.97
CA PRO A 63 8.18 -6.55 -2.78
C PRO A 63 9.01 -5.97 -3.93
N ASP A 64 9.86 -6.79 -4.55
CA ASP A 64 10.69 -6.38 -5.70
C ASP A 64 9.87 -5.98 -6.94
N TYR A 65 8.60 -6.39 -7.01
CA TYR A 65 7.72 -5.97 -8.10
C TYR A 65 7.49 -4.45 -8.06
N VAL A 66 7.41 -3.84 -6.88
CA VAL A 66 7.24 -2.40 -6.71
C VAL A 66 8.41 -1.64 -7.34
N ASN A 67 9.64 -2.14 -7.18
CA ASN A 67 10.84 -1.52 -7.76
C ASN A 67 10.78 -1.44 -9.30
N ARG A 68 10.05 -2.36 -9.96
CA ARG A 68 9.87 -2.35 -11.42
C ARG A 68 8.85 -1.32 -11.90
N LEU A 69 8.03 -0.78 -10.99
CA LEU A 69 7.02 0.23 -11.28
C LEU A 69 7.53 1.65 -11.00
N ILE A 70 8.65 1.81 -10.31
CA ILE A 70 9.25 3.11 -10.03
C ILE A 70 9.76 3.71 -11.33
N ILE A 71 9.31 4.91 -11.64
CA ILE A 71 9.85 5.70 -12.75
C ILE A 71 11.17 6.30 -12.26
N PRO A 72 12.31 6.03 -12.90
CA PRO A 72 13.58 6.61 -12.51
C PRO A 72 13.54 8.14 -12.65
N GLU A 73 14.24 8.85 -11.76
CA GLU A 73 14.41 10.29 -11.92
C GLU A 73 15.06 10.59 -13.27
N LYS A 74 14.59 11.64 -13.95
CA LYS A 74 15.25 12.11 -15.17
C LYS A 74 16.61 12.67 -14.76
N GLU A 75 17.68 12.01 -15.17
CA GLU A 75 18.99 12.67 -15.21
C GLU A 75 18.90 13.78 -16.26
N PHE A 76 19.11 15.03 -15.81
CA PHE A 76 19.17 16.22 -16.65
C PHE A 76 20.62 16.54 -17.01
#